data_AF-A0A4Q6B5U6-F1
#
_entry.id   AF-A0A4Q6B5U6-F1
#
_cell.length_a   1.000
_cell.length_b   1.000
_cell.length_c   1.000
_cell.angle_alpha   90.00
_cell.angle_beta   90.00
_cell.angle_gamma   90.00
#
_symmetry.space_group_name_H-M   'P 1'
#
loop_
_entity.id
_entity.type
_entity.pdbx_description
1 polymer ?
#
loop_
_entity_poly.entity_id
_entity_poly.type
_entity_poly.pdbx_seq_one_letter_code
_entity_poly.pdbx_strand_id
1 'polypeptide(L)'
;MSEMPMTLSRRQLFGVGSGLCGLFLGRNAKAGTLQNKDQASERLQFEELSEVFAFGVASGDPLQDRVILWTHVGSIGEQRVLVEWQVALDIHFIDLVSLGETTTDEICDFTVKVDAILPEAGTTYYYRFRAHGYWSPVGRTRTAPKSSDHLRIAVASCSSIWSGYFNSYEILSQRADLDLIVHCGDYIYDFPDKDELRNLSMRTKNQKIPQNLEDQRQRYRYYRTDPHLRAAHQQHPWSIVWDNHDICTGASREEA
;
A
#
# COMPACT_ATOMS: atom_id res chain seq x y z
N MET A 1 27.43 -23.28 24.44
CA MET A 1 26.78 -23.11 23.13
C MET A 1 25.67 -22.10 23.33
N SER A 2 25.88 -20.86 22.90
CA SER A 2 24.92 -19.77 23.09
C SER A 2 23.93 -19.81 21.92
N GLU A 3 22.67 -20.14 22.19
CA GLU A 3 21.59 -19.96 21.23
C GLU A 3 21.41 -18.44 21.01
N MET A 4 21.60 -17.99 19.77
CA MET A 4 21.21 -16.64 19.38
C MET A 4 19.69 -16.63 19.21
N PRO A 5 18.96 -15.69 19.82
CA PRO A 5 17.52 -15.58 19.60
C PRO A 5 17.28 -15.19 18.14
N MET A 6 16.53 -16.01 17.40
CA MET A 6 16.01 -15.63 16.09
C MET A 6 15.01 -14.48 16.29
N THR A 7 15.45 -13.25 15.99
CA THR A 7 14.55 -12.10 15.91
C THR A 7 13.76 -12.19 14.60
N LEU A 8 12.58 -12.81 14.64
CA LEU A 8 11.61 -12.74 13.55
C LEU A 8 11.10 -11.30 13.42
N SER A 9 11.40 -10.65 12.31
CA SER A 9 10.85 -9.31 12.02
C SER A 9 9.39 -9.41 11.57
N ARG A 10 8.58 -8.36 11.81
CA ARG A 10 7.21 -8.24 11.29
C ARG A 10 7.10 -8.56 9.79
N ARG A 11 8.15 -8.26 9.03
CA ARG A 11 8.29 -8.43 7.58
C ARG A 11 8.44 -9.90 7.15
N GLN A 12 9.02 -10.74 8.02
CA GLN A 12 9.17 -12.19 7.79
C GLN A 12 7.90 -12.97 8.14
N LEU A 13 7.04 -12.43 9.01
CA LEU A 13 5.81 -13.10 9.44
C LEU A 13 4.75 -13.23 8.32
N PHE A 14 4.88 -12.44 7.24
CA PHE A 14 3.91 -12.41 6.13
C PHE A 14 4.54 -12.62 4.73
N GLY A 15 5.82 -13.00 4.66
CA GLY A 15 6.58 -13.13 3.42
C GLY A 15 6.44 -14.46 2.68
N VAL A 16 5.34 -15.21 2.85
CA VAL A 16 5.14 -16.48 2.12
C VAL A 16 4.40 -16.22 0.81
N GLY A 17 5.14 -15.69 -0.14
CA GLY A 17 4.78 -15.60 -1.55
C GLY A 17 6.08 -15.54 -2.31
N SER A 18 6.58 -16.71 -2.74
CA SER A 18 7.88 -16.89 -3.40
C SER A 18 7.93 -16.14 -4.74
N GLY A 19 8.13 -14.83 -4.71
CA GLY A 19 8.38 -14.02 -5.89
C GLY A 19 9.82 -14.18 -6.34
N LEU A 20 10.03 -14.67 -7.56
CA LEU A 20 11.33 -14.62 -8.21
C LEU A 20 11.61 -13.14 -8.58
N CYS A 21 12.50 -12.48 -7.85
CA CYS A 21 13.02 -11.16 -8.25
C CYS A 21 14.07 -11.32 -9.34
N GLY A 22 13.83 -10.77 -10.53
CA GLY A 22 14.84 -10.61 -11.57
C GLY A 22 15.49 -9.23 -11.49
N LEU A 23 16.73 -9.13 -10.99
CA LEU A 23 17.53 -7.91 -11.09
C LEU A 23 18.27 -7.91 -12.44
N PHE A 24 17.90 -6.99 -13.34
CA PHE A 24 18.66 -6.73 -14.56
C PHE A 24 19.47 -5.43 -14.40
N LEU A 25 20.80 -5.55 -14.37
CA LEU A 25 21.71 -4.40 -14.40
C LEU A 25 21.86 -3.90 -15.85
N GLY A 26 21.03 -2.94 -16.24
CA GLY A 26 21.15 -2.23 -17.52
C GLY A 26 22.36 -1.28 -17.51
N ARG A 27 23.49 -1.69 -18.09
CA ARG A 27 24.61 -0.78 -18.41
C ARG A 27 24.38 -0.20 -19.80
N ASN A 28 23.99 1.08 -19.89
CA ASN A 28 24.42 2.09 -20.87
C ASN A 28 23.47 3.30 -20.84
N ALA A 29 23.89 4.41 -20.25
CA ALA A 29 23.32 5.73 -20.54
C ALA A 29 24.47 6.73 -20.69
N LYS A 30 24.64 7.25 -21.91
CA LYS A 30 25.58 8.34 -22.21
C LYS A 30 25.02 9.63 -21.60
N ALA A 31 25.89 10.39 -20.95
CA ALA A 31 25.60 11.71 -20.42
C ALA A 31 25.15 12.67 -21.54
N GLY A 32 23.90 13.10 -21.47
CA GLY A 32 23.34 14.21 -22.24
C GLY A 32 23.21 15.43 -21.34
N THR A 33 23.70 16.55 -21.85
CA THR A 33 23.82 17.88 -21.25
C THR A 33 22.63 18.33 -20.40
N LEU A 34 22.94 18.82 -19.19
CA LEU A 34 22.02 19.47 -18.25
C LEU A 34 21.33 20.68 -18.90
N GLN A 35 20.01 20.66 -18.94
CA GLN A 35 19.19 21.84 -19.18
C GLN A 35 18.23 21.99 -17.99
N ASN A 36 18.45 23.08 -17.24
CA ASN A 36 17.61 23.52 -16.13
C ASN A 36 16.17 23.70 -16.65
N LYS A 37 15.25 22.83 -16.21
CA LYS A 37 13.81 23.05 -16.30
C LYS A 37 13.19 22.72 -14.96
N ASP A 38 12.37 23.65 -14.52
CA ASP A 38 11.63 23.63 -13.25
C ASP A 38 11.03 22.25 -12.97
N GLN A 39 11.40 21.67 -11.82
CA GLN A 39 10.83 20.42 -11.31
C GLN A 39 9.38 20.65 -10.84
N ALA A 40 8.46 20.83 -11.78
CA ALA A 40 7.06 20.59 -11.53
C ALA A 40 6.87 19.07 -11.42
N SER A 41 6.70 18.58 -10.19
CA SER A 41 6.34 17.19 -9.88
C SER A 41 5.27 16.68 -10.85
N GLU A 42 5.60 15.69 -11.68
CA GLU A 42 4.62 14.92 -12.45
C GLU A 42 3.62 14.30 -11.46
N ARG A 43 2.42 14.86 -11.40
CA ARG A 43 1.35 14.40 -10.51
C ARG A 43 0.76 13.13 -11.10
N LEU A 44 0.64 12.08 -10.28
CA LEU A 44 -0.11 10.87 -10.65
C LEU A 44 -1.55 11.26 -11.00
N GLN A 45 -2.00 10.95 -12.21
CA GLN A 45 -3.41 11.02 -12.56
C GLN A 45 -4.09 9.73 -12.07
N PHE A 46 -5.19 9.87 -11.34
CA PHE A 46 -5.96 8.74 -10.83
C PHE A 46 -6.87 8.20 -11.94
N GLU A 47 -6.45 7.12 -12.62
CA GLU A 47 -7.24 6.45 -13.65
C GLU A 47 -8.50 5.78 -13.08
N GLU A 48 -9.55 5.65 -13.91
CA GLU A 48 -10.77 4.90 -13.59
C GLU A 48 -10.41 3.42 -13.37
N LEU A 49 -10.79 2.89 -12.21
CA LEU A 49 -10.33 1.57 -11.76
C LEU A 49 -10.98 0.45 -12.56
N SER A 50 -10.19 -0.52 -12.99
CA SER A 50 -10.70 -1.78 -13.50
C SER A 50 -11.25 -2.65 -12.36
N GLU A 51 -12.20 -3.54 -12.67
CA GLU A 51 -12.67 -4.56 -11.72
C GLU A 51 -11.52 -5.45 -11.20
N VAL A 52 -10.42 -5.55 -11.96
CA VAL A 52 -9.21 -6.29 -11.58
C VAL A 52 -8.50 -5.64 -10.39
N PHE A 53 -8.39 -4.31 -10.36
CA PHE A 53 -7.65 -3.57 -9.33
C PHE A 53 -8.56 -2.60 -8.58
N ALA A 54 -9.77 -3.03 -8.25
CA ALA A 54 -10.82 -2.20 -7.64
C ALA A 54 -10.40 -1.52 -6.31
N PHE A 55 -9.43 -2.09 -5.60
CA PHE A 55 -8.92 -1.56 -4.32
C PHE A 55 -7.61 -0.78 -4.46
N GLY A 56 -7.18 -0.51 -5.70
CA GLY A 56 -5.97 0.21 -6.02
C GLY A 56 -4.70 -0.51 -5.55
N VAL A 57 -3.61 0.26 -5.49
CA VAL A 57 -2.29 -0.22 -5.08
C VAL A 57 -1.86 0.47 -3.78
N ALA A 58 -0.86 -0.11 -3.12
CA ALA A 58 -0.22 0.49 -1.94
C ALA A 58 1.24 0.05 -1.84
N SER A 59 2.04 0.82 -1.11
CA SER A 59 3.38 0.42 -0.71
C SER A 59 3.62 0.71 0.77
N GLY A 60 4.58 0.04 1.37
CA GLY A 60 4.84 0.25 2.79
C GLY A 60 6.09 -0.42 3.34
N ASP A 61 6.34 -0.14 4.61
CA ASP A 61 7.51 -0.58 5.38
C ASP A 61 8.83 -0.43 4.59
N PRO A 62 9.16 0.80 4.16
CA PRO A 62 10.35 1.04 3.35
C PRO A 62 11.63 0.83 4.18
N LEU A 63 12.56 0.09 3.61
CA LEU A 63 13.95 0.01 4.06
C LEU A 63 14.86 0.69 3.03
N GLN A 64 16.16 0.69 3.30
CA GLN A 64 17.15 1.35 2.44
C GLN A 64 17.28 0.73 1.06
N ASP A 65 16.96 -0.55 0.93
CA ASP A 65 17.16 -1.37 -0.27
C ASP A 65 15.89 -2.06 -0.75
N ARG A 66 14.73 -1.75 -0.16
CA ARG A 66 13.48 -2.46 -0.47
C ARG A 66 12.22 -1.78 0.06
N VAL A 67 11.08 -2.17 -0.50
CA VAL A 67 9.76 -1.74 -0.04
C VAL A 67 8.74 -2.84 -0.28
N ILE A 68 7.71 -2.93 0.58
CA ILE A 68 6.57 -3.80 0.30
C ILE A 68 5.70 -3.15 -0.75
N LEU A 69 5.33 -3.89 -1.79
CA LEU A 69 4.30 -3.52 -2.77
C LEU A 69 3.06 -4.38 -2.52
N TRP A 70 1.89 -3.78 -2.59
CA TRP A 70 0.62 -4.42 -2.29
C TRP A 70 -0.44 -4.08 -3.34
N THR A 71 -1.26 -5.07 -3.66
CA THR A 71 -2.55 -4.90 -4.35
C THR A 71 -3.48 -6.05 -3.98
N HIS A 72 -4.78 -5.87 -4.17
CA HIS A 72 -5.75 -6.97 -4.23
C HIS A 72 -6.20 -7.12 -5.68
N VAL A 73 -6.32 -8.36 -6.16
CA VAL A 73 -6.69 -8.66 -7.55
C VAL A 73 -8.07 -9.32 -7.60
N GLY A 74 -8.93 -8.89 -8.50
CA GLY A 74 -10.22 -9.56 -8.74
C GLY A 74 -10.01 -10.95 -9.33
N SER A 75 -10.68 -11.98 -8.80
CA SER A 75 -10.47 -13.37 -9.23
C SER A 75 -10.99 -13.67 -10.64
N ILE A 76 -12.03 -12.97 -11.09
CA ILE A 76 -12.73 -13.17 -12.38
C ILE A 76 -13.04 -14.66 -12.64
N GLY A 77 -13.41 -15.38 -11.58
CA GLY A 77 -13.75 -16.81 -11.65
C GLY A 77 -12.56 -17.77 -11.68
N GLU A 78 -11.32 -17.29 -11.55
CA GLU A 78 -10.12 -18.11 -11.44
C GLU A 78 -9.81 -18.48 -9.98
N GLN A 79 -9.34 -19.72 -9.75
CA GLN A 79 -8.92 -20.19 -8.42
C GLN A 79 -7.55 -19.63 -8.01
N ARG A 80 -6.69 -19.33 -8.99
CA ARG A 80 -5.35 -18.79 -8.79
C ARG A 80 -5.06 -17.81 -9.91
N VAL A 81 -4.55 -16.64 -9.56
CA VAL A 81 -4.23 -15.55 -10.48
C VAL A 81 -2.72 -15.34 -10.53
N LEU A 82 -2.15 -15.31 -11.73
CA LEU A 82 -0.77 -14.87 -11.97
C LEU A 82 -0.73 -13.34 -12.04
N VAL A 83 0.23 -12.75 -11.32
CA VAL A 83 0.38 -11.30 -11.23
C VAL A 83 1.83 -10.94 -11.51
N GLU A 84 2.04 -10.14 -12.55
CA GLU A 84 3.32 -9.51 -12.82
C GLU A 84 3.42 -8.19 -12.07
N TRP A 85 4.62 -7.79 -11.70
CA TRP A 85 4.87 -6.50 -11.07
C TRP A 85 6.16 -5.88 -11.61
N GLN A 86 6.18 -4.55 -11.65
CA GLN A 86 7.29 -3.75 -12.15
C GLN A 86 7.55 -2.57 -11.24
N VAL A 87 8.81 -2.19 -11.12
CA VAL A 87 9.29 -0.97 -10.46
C VAL A 87 10.25 -0.24 -11.40
N ALA A 88 10.08 1.06 -11.52
CA ALA A 88 10.85 1.94 -12.39
C ALA A 88 11.28 3.22 -11.67
N LEU A 89 12.28 3.91 -12.24
CA LEU A 89 12.70 5.25 -11.80
C LEU A 89 11.82 6.38 -12.35
N ASP A 90 11.03 6.09 -13.39
CA ASP A 90 10.13 7.05 -14.03
C ASP A 90 8.69 6.51 -14.14
N ILE A 91 7.73 7.42 -14.24
CA ILE A 91 6.30 7.10 -14.32
C ILE A 91 5.91 6.37 -15.61
N HIS A 92 6.71 6.47 -16.67
CA HIS A 92 6.46 5.84 -17.96
C HIS A 92 7.05 4.42 -18.07
N PHE A 93 7.74 3.96 -17.02
CA PHE A 93 8.39 2.65 -16.95
C PHE A 93 9.42 2.45 -18.07
N ILE A 94 10.19 3.49 -18.38
CA ILE A 94 11.31 3.43 -19.34
C ILE A 94 12.55 2.80 -18.67
N ASP A 95 12.84 3.20 -17.44
CA ASP A 95 13.98 2.72 -16.64
C ASP A 95 13.51 1.75 -15.54
N LEU A 96 13.32 0.49 -15.93
CA LEU A 96 12.92 -0.60 -15.04
C LEU A 96 14.10 -1.03 -14.15
N VAL A 97 13.89 -1.03 -12.84
CA VAL A 97 14.92 -1.38 -11.85
C VAL A 97 14.64 -2.69 -11.11
N SER A 98 13.39 -3.12 -11.07
CA SER A 98 13.00 -4.41 -10.49
C SER A 98 11.69 -4.89 -11.12
N LEU A 99 11.57 -6.18 -11.35
CA LEU A 99 10.33 -6.80 -11.82
C LEU A 99 10.28 -8.28 -11.42
N GLY A 100 9.09 -8.86 -11.50
CA GLY A 100 8.89 -10.27 -11.27
C GLY A 100 7.45 -10.70 -11.42
N GLU A 101 7.20 -11.94 -11.03
CA GLU A 101 5.89 -12.58 -11.06
C GLU A 101 5.60 -13.19 -9.69
N THR A 102 4.31 -13.27 -9.35
CA THR A 102 3.82 -13.97 -8.17
C THR A 102 2.41 -14.48 -8.44
N THR A 103 1.90 -15.36 -7.59
CA THR A 103 0.53 -15.86 -7.70
C THR A 103 -0.23 -15.61 -6.42
N THR A 104 -1.53 -15.36 -6.54
CA THR A 104 -2.44 -15.20 -5.42
C THR A 104 -3.69 -16.07 -5.62
N ASP A 105 -4.36 -16.43 -4.53
CA ASP A 105 -5.55 -17.27 -4.54
C ASP A 105 -6.52 -16.91 -3.39
N GLU A 106 -7.60 -17.67 -3.24
CA GLU A 106 -8.64 -17.45 -2.24
C GLU A 106 -8.14 -17.52 -0.78
N ILE A 107 -7.06 -18.27 -0.51
CA ILE A 107 -6.53 -18.46 0.85
C ILE A 107 -6.08 -17.10 1.41
N CYS A 108 -5.40 -16.31 0.59
CA CYS A 108 -4.96 -14.96 0.92
C CYS A 108 -5.89 -13.86 0.38
N ASP A 109 -7.13 -14.19 0.03
CA ASP A 109 -8.11 -13.23 -0.47
C ASP A 109 -7.66 -12.49 -1.74
N PHE A 110 -6.98 -13.19 -2.65
CA PHE A 110 -6.39 -12.64 -3.87
C PHE A 110 -5.49 -11.40 -3.62
N THR A 111 -4.90 -11.34 -2.42
CA THR A 111 -3.98 -10.27 -2.02
C THR A 111 -2.55 -10.60 -2.42
N VAL A 112 -1.91 -9.65 -3.11
CA VAL A 112 -0.51 -9.70 -3.50
C VAL A 112 0.32 -8.86 -2.53
N LYS A 113 1.43 -9.43 -2.07
CA LYS A 113 2.48 -8.76 -1.30
C LYS A 113 3.83 -9.13 -1.87
N VAL A 114 4.61 -8.13 -2.28
CA VAL A 114 5.96 -8.31 -2.83
C VAL A 114 6.94 -7.52 -2.00
N ASP A 115 8.02 -8.16 -1.54
CA ASP A 115 9.18 -7.48 -0.96
C ASP A 115 10.16 -7.11 -2.08
N ALA A 116 9.93 -5.96 -2.71
CA ALA A 116 10.68 -5.54 -3.89
C ALA A 116 12.05 -4.98 -3.48
N ILE A 117 13.13 -5.56 -3.99
CA ILE A 117 14.50 -5.08 -3.81
C ILE A 117 14.77 -3.93 -4.79
N LEU A 118 15.28 -2.81 -4.27
CA LEU A 118 15.48 -1.56 -5.00
C LEU A 118 16.93 -1.07 -4.83
N PRO A 119 17.53 -0.50 -5.89
CA PRO A 119 18.98 -0.28 -5.91
C PRO A 119 19.45 0.87 -5.00
N GLU A 120 18.65 1.92 -4.83
CA GLU A 120 19.08 3.16 -4.17
C GLU A 120 18.21 3.51 -2.96
N ALA A 121 18.87 3.93 -1.88
CA ALA A 121 18.23 4.42 -0.66
C ALA A 121 17.71 5.86 -0.84
N GLY A 122 16.69 6.25 -0.08
CA GLY A 122 16.14 7.60 -0.12
C GLY A 122 15.66 8.01 -1.52
N THR A 123 15.23 7.05 -2.34
CA THR A 123 14.93 7.24 -3.76
C THR A 123 13.46 6.97 -4.01
N THR A 124 12.85 7.82 -4.83
CA THR A 124 11.47 7.66 -5.26
C THR A 124 11.42 6.72 -6.45
N TYR A 125 10.47 5.79 -6.43
CA TYR A 125 10.22 4.83 -7.49
C TYR A 125 8.73 4.81 -7.85
N TYR A 126 8.43 4.32 -9.04
CA TYR A 126 7.08 4.07 -9.53
C TYR A 126 6.87 2.58 -9.72
N TYR A 127 5.69 2.07 -9.40
CA TYR A 127 5.40 0.65 -9.48
C TYR A 127 4.00 0.37 -10.02
N ARG A 128 3.81 -0.78 -10.64
CA ARG A 128 2.51 -1.23 -11.16
C ARG A 128 2.44 -2.75 -11.20
N PHE A 129 1.22 -3.28 -11.27
CA PHE A 129 0.92 -4.70 -11.40
C PHE A 129 0.19 -4.99 -12.71
N ARG A 130 0.31 -6.22 -13.23
CA ARG A 130 -0.49 -6.72 -14.35
C ARG A 130 -1.15 -8.05 -13.99
N ALA A 131 -2.45 -8.15 -14.23
CA ALA A 131 -3.23 -9.37 -14.09
C ALA A 131 -4.39 -9.37 -15.09
N HIS A 132 -4.76 -10.55 -15.60
CA HIS A 132 -5.81 -10.72 -16.62
C HIS A 132 -5.69 -9.78 -17.84
N GLY A 133 -4.46 -9.39 -18.21
CA GLY A 133 -4.19 -8.45 -19.30
C GLY A 133 -4.41 -6.97 -18.98
N TYR A 134 -4.83 -6.61 -17.76
CA TYR A 134 -5.00 -5.23 -17.31
C TYR A 134 -3.83 -4.78 -16.46
N TRP A 135 -3.46 -3.51 -16.59
CA TRP A 135 -2.52 -2.85 -15.67
C TRP A 135 -3.28 -2.24 -14.49
N SER A 136 -2.64 -2.25 -13.32
CA SER A 136 -3.08 -1.46 -12.18
C SER A 136 -2.80 0.03 -12.40
N PRO A 137 -3.41 0.93 -11.60
CA PRO A 137 -2.89 2.28 -11.46
C PRO A 137 -1.41 2.27 -11.09
N VAL A 138 -0.67 3.30 -11.53
CA VAL A 138 0.73 3.48 -11.18
C VAL A 138 0.85 4.03 -9.76
N GLY A 139 1.49 3.27 -8.87
CA GLY A 139 1.85 3.74 -7.54
C GLY A 139 3.21 4.43 -7.52
N ARG A 140 3.40 5.32 -6.55
CA ARG A 140 4.66 5.95 -6.20
C ARG A 140 5.07 5.48 -4.82
N THR A 141 6.34 5.16 -4.66
CA THR A 141 6.92 4.71 -3.39
C THR A 141 8.27 5.37 -3.16
N ARG A 142 8.87 5.16 -1.99
CA ARG A 142 10.17 5.70 -1.62
C ARG A 142 10.91 4.75 -0.68
N THR A 143 12.18 4.47 -0.96
CA THR A 143 13.06 3.74 -0.03
C THR A 143 13.48 4.63 1.13
N ALA A 144 13.75 4.05 2.29
CA ALA A 144 14.27 4.80 3.44
C ALA A 144 15.68 5.33 3.12
N PRO A 145 16.05 6.55 3.56
CA PRO A 145 17.39 7.05 3.36
C PRO A 145 18.40 6.35 4.29
N LYS A 146 19.67 6.28 3.88
CA LYS A 146 20.78 5.79 4.74
C LYS A 146 21.02 6.71 5.94
N SER A 147 20.91 8.01 5.69
CA SER A 147 20.93 9.09 6.68
C SER A 147 20.14 10.26 6.11
N SER A 148 19.53 11.07 6.98
CA SER A 148 18.86 12.29 6.55
C SER A 148 18.90 13.34 7.66
N ASP A 149 19.17 14.58 7.29
CA ASP A 149 19.04 15.73 8.18
C ASP A 149 17.58 16.20 8.30
N HIS A 150 16.70 15.69 7.44
CA HIS A 150 15.32 16.14 7.36
C HIS A 150 14.37 15.03 6.84
N LEU A 151 13.22 14.86 7.48
CA LEU A 151 12.15 13.95 7.03
C LEU A 151 10.79 14.65 7.12
N ARG A 152 9.94 14.44 6.12
CA ARG A 152 8.53 14.86 6.16
C ARG A 152 7.64 13.64 6.34
N ILE A 153 7.05 13.52 7.52
CA ILE A 153 6.15 12.42 7.86
C ILE A 153 4.77 13.00 8.10
N ALA A 154 3.75 12.40 7.49
CA ALA A 154 2.37 12.62 7.88
C ALA A 154 1.95 11.54 8.87
N VAL A 155 1.26 11.93 9.94
CA VAL A 155 0.75 11.02 10.96
C VAL A 155 -0.78 11.03 10.90
N ALA A 156 -1.38 9.84 10.86
CA ALA A 156 -2.82 9.63 10.85
C ALA A 156 -3.21 8.56 11.87
N SER A 157 -4.46 8.59 12.33
CA SER A 157 -5.08 7.57 13.16
C SER A 157 -6.60 7.71 13.09
N CYS A 158 -7.33 6.76 13.65
CA CYS A 158 -8.78 6.89 13.89
C CYS A 158 -9.57 7.27 12.63
N SER A 159 -9.41 6.47 11.59
CA SER A 159 -9.92 6.74 10.24
C SER A 159 -11.37 6.29 10.04
N SER A 160 -12.26 6.49 11.00
CA SER A 160 -13.63 5.98 10.86
C SER A 160 -14.33 6.52 9.61
N ILE A 161 -14.75 5.60 8.74
CA ILE A 161 -15.51 5.93 7.53
C ILE A 161 -16.91 6.49 7.87
N TRP A 162 -17.36 6.36 9.11
CA TRP A 162 -18.66 6.89 9.54
C TRP A 162 -18.58 8.27 10.17
N SER A 163 -17.41 8.64 10.70
CA SER A 163 -17.16 9.97 11.26
C SER A 163 -17.20 11.09 10.21
N GLY A 164 -16.79 10.83 8.96
CA GLY A 164 -16.80 11.84 7.91
C GLY A 164 -16.12 11.43 6.61
N TYR A 165 -15.99 12.39 5.69
CA TYR A 165 -15.25 12.21 4.43
C TYR A 165 -13.74 12.22 4.66
N PHE A 166 -13.03 11.46 3.85
CA PHE A 166 -11.57 11.31 3.89
C PHE A 166 -10.82 12.46 3.20
N ASN A 167 -11.26 13.70 3.42
CA ASN A 167 -10.66 14.91 2.86
C ASN A 167 -9.18 15.06 3.27
N SER A 168 -8.82 14.61 4.49
CA SER A 168 -7.42 14.60 4.93
C SER A 168 -6.55 13.72 4.04
N TYR A 169 -7.06 12.55 3.62
CA TYR A 169 -6.34 11.67 2.70
C TYR A 169 -6.25 12.26 1.29
N GLU A 170 -7.25 13.03 0.86
CA GLU A 170 -7.17 13.79 -0.39
C GLU A 170 -6.02 14.80 -0.36
N ILE A 171 -5.89 15.56 0.74
CA ILE A 171 -4.81 16.53 0.90
C ILE A 171 -3.45 15.82 0.93
N LEU A 172 -3.35 14.68 1.64
CA LEU A 172 -2.11 13.90 1.70
C LEU A 172 -1.71 13.32 0.33
N SER A 173 -2.67 12.88 -0.49
CA SER A 173 -2.40 12.36 -1.83
C SER A 173 -1.90 13.44 -2.80
N GLN A 174 -2.25 14.71 -2.55
CA GLN A 174 -1.78 15.85 -3.36
C GLN A 174 -0.38 16.34 -2.97
N ARG A 175 0.19 15.87 -1.86
CA ARG A 175 1.51 16.28 -1.37
C ARG A 175 2.60 15.35 -1.86
N ALA A 176 3.38 15.75 -2.87
CA ALA A 176 4.53 14.97 -3.34
C ALA A 176 5.78 15.07 -2.44
N ASP A 177 5.76 15.97 -1.44
CA ASP A 177 6.91 16.29 -0.58
C ASP A 177 7.05 15.40 0.67
N LEU A 178 6.10 14.50 0.92
CA LEU A 178 6.14 13.56 2.04
C LEU A 178 7.05 12.36 1.73
N ASP A 179 7.79 11.93 2.75
CA ASP A 179 8.65 10.75 2.71
C ASP A 179 7.92 9.47 3.15
N LEU A 180 6.96 9.59 4.08
CA LEU A 180 6.24 8.47 4.68
C LEU A 180 4.89 8.93 5.26
N ILE A 181 3.88 8.07 5.21
CA ILE A 181 2.69 8.15 6.06
C ILE A 181 2.80 7.13 7.18
N VAL A 182 2.63 7.56 8.43
CA VAL A 182 2.51 6.68 9.60
C VAL A 182 1.07 6.66 10.05
N HIS A 183 0.47 5.47 10.13
CA HIS A 183 -0.87 5.29 10.67
C HIS A 183 -0.79 4.59 12.04
N CYS A 184 -1.27 5.27 13.09
CA CYS A 184 -1.12 4.86 14.48
C CYS A 184 -2.32 4.05 15.01
N GLY A 185 -2.91 3.19 14.17
CA GLY A 185 -4.06 2.38 14.57
C GLY A 185 -5.41 3.01 14.30
N ASP A 186 -6.44 2.17 14.42
CA ASP A 186 -7.81 2.40 14.00
C ASP A 186 -7.86 2.80 12.51
N TYR A 187 -7.15 2.03 11.67
CA TYR A 187 -7.18 2.19 10.22
C TYR A 187 -8.55 1.84 9.67
N ILE A 188 -9.18 0.82 10.25
CA ILE A 188 -10.60 0.52 10.10
C ILE A 188 -11.33 0.60 11.44
N TYR A 189 -12.65 0.77 11.37
CA TYR A 189 -13.57 0.59 12.50
C TYR A 189 -14.49 -0.60 12.28
N ASP A 190 -14.68 -1.38 13.34
CA ASP A 190 -15.54 -2.55 13.43
C ASP A 190 -17.03 -2.20 13.46
N PHE A 191 -17.42 -1.11 14.12
CA PHE A 191 -18.79 -0.57 14.14
C PHE A 191 -18.82 0.96 14.29
N PRO A 192 -19.91 1.63 13.90
CA PRO A 192 -20.06 3.06 14.11
C PRO A 192 -20.39 3.39 15.56
N ASP A 193 -19.73 4.39 16.11
CA ASP A 193 -20.04 4.91 17.44
C ASP A 193 -21.35 5.69 17.48
N LYS A 194 -21.94 5.83 18.69
CA LYS A 194 -23.24 6.52 18.88
C LYS A 194 -23.28 7.94 18.32
N ASP A 195 -22.17 8.67 18.40
CA ASP A 195 -22.09 10.02 17.88
C ASP A 195 -21.95 10.05 16.36
N GLU A 196 -21.32 9.02 15.78
CA GLU A 196 -21.22 8.84 14.33
C GLU A 196 -22.58 8.51 13.72
N LEU A 197 -23.41 7.72 14.43
CA LEU A 197 -24.80 7.42 14.03
C LEU A 197 -25.62 8.67 13.71
N ARG A 198 -25.30 9.82 14.32
CA ARG A 198 -25.97 11.09 14.05
C ARG A 198 -25.57 11.71 12.70
N ASN A 199 -24.36 11.41 12.23
CA ASN A 199 -23.81 11.88 10.95
C ASN A 199 -24.07 10.89 9.80
N LEU A 200 -24.64 9.71 10.09
CA LEU A 200 -24.81 8.59 9.16
C LEU A 200 -25.85 8.77 8.05
N SER A 201 -26.56 9.90 7.97
CA SER A 201 -27.63 10.08 6.97
C SER A 201 -27.19 9.78 5.52
N MET A 202 -25.88 9.78 5.24
CA MET A 202 -25.29 9.46 3.94
C MET A 202 -24.50 8.13 3.87
N ARG A 203 -24.24 7.41 4.97
CA ARG A 203 -23.33 6.23 5.01
C ARG A 203 -23.88 5.05 5.83
N THR A 204 -25.02 4.50 5.42
CA THR A 204 -25.75 3.45 6.18
C THR A 204 -25.32 1.99 5.90
N LYS A 205 -24.25 1.77 5.14
CA LYS A 205 -23.82 0.42 4.74
C LYS A 205 -22.76 -0.15 5.68
N ASN A 206 -22.68 -1.48 5.71
CA ASN A 206 -21.64 -2.26 6.39
C ASN A 206 -21.53 -1.95 7.91
N GLN A 207 -22.63 -1.76 8.64
CA GLN A 207 -22.61 -1.38 10.07
C GLN A 207 -22.44 -2.57 11.04
N LYS A 208 -22.47 -3.80 10.53
CA LYS A 208 -22.38 -5.00 11.37
C LYS A 208 -20.95 -5.19 11.85
N ILE A 209 -20.80 -5.53 13.13
CA ILE A 209 -19.52 -5.93 13.72
C ILE A 209 -19.03 -7.19 13.00
N PRO A 210 -17.82 -7.21 12.43
CA PRO A 210 -17.23 -8.41 11.84
C PRO A 210 -17.21 -9.58 12.83
N GLN A 211 -17.70 -10.76 12.42
CA GLN A 211 -17.75 -11.96 13.28
C GLN A 211 -16.78 -13.05 12.86
N ASN A 212 -16.19 -12.93 11.66
CA ASN A 212 -15.28 -13.91 11.10
C ASN A 212 -14.29 -13.23 10.13
N LEU A 213 -13.34 -14.00 9.61
CA LEU A 213 -12.30 -13.51 8.70
C LEU A 213 -12.86 -12.88 7.43
N GLU A 214 -13.93 -13.43 6.86
CA GLU A 214 -14.54 -12.88 5.64
C GLU A 214 -15.22 -11.55 5.91
N ASP A 215 -15.91 -11.40 7.04
CA ASP A 215 -16.46 -10.10 7.44
C ASP A 215 -15.34 -9.07 7.63
N GLN A 216 -14.21 -9.48 8.21
CA GLN A 216 -13.04 -8.61 8.38
C GLN A 216 -12.44 -8.19 7.03
N ARG A 217 -12.32 -9.12 6.07
CA ARG A 217 -11.89 -8.83 4.70
C ARG A 217 -12.84 -7.85 4.02
N GLN A 218 -14.15 -8.06 4.14
CA GLN A 218 -15.17 -7.14 3.62
C GLN A 218 -15.09 -5.76 4.25
N ARG A 219 -14.80 -5.66 5.55
CA ARG A 219 -14.55 -4.39 6.23
C ARG A 219 -13.37 -3.64 5.62
N TYR A 220 -12.22 -4.30 5.45
CA TYR A 220 -11.04 -3.69 4.80
C TYR A 220 -11.33 -3.25 3.36
N ARG A 221 -11.98 -4.12 2.58
CA ARG A 221 -12.41 -3.81 1.20
C ARG A 221 -13.32 -2.58 1.16
N TYR A 222 -14.27 -2.49 2.09
CA TYR A 222 -15.18 -1.35 2.18
C TYR A 222 -14.44 -0.04 2.42
N TYR A 223 -13.46 -0.02 3.33
CA TYR A 223 -12.62 1.17 3.54
C TYR A 223 -11.83 1.53 2.28
N ARG A 224 -11.28 0.52 1.58
CA ARG A 224 -10.59 0.70 0.29
C ARG A 224 -11.51 1.11 -0.86
N THR A 225 -12.84 1.18 -0.68
CA THR A 225 -13.75 1.80 -1.67
C THR A 225 -13.69 3.32 -1.66
N ASP A 226 -13.12 3.95 -0.62
CA ASP A 226 -12.93 5.40 -0.62
C ASP A 226 -11.79 5.82 -1.58
N PRO A 227 -12.06 6.73 -2.54
CA PRO A 227 -11.07 7.13 -3.54
C PRO A 227 -9.90 7.91 -2.95
N HIS A 228 -10.10 8.69 -1.89
CA HIS A 228 -9.07 9.50 -1.28
C HIS A 228 -8.10 8.63 -0.47
N LEU A 229 -8.61 7.61 0.22
CA LEU A 229 -7.76 6.62 0.88
C LEU A 229 -6.89 5.87 -0.13
N ARG A 230 -7.47 5.42 -1.25
CA ARG A 230 -6.70 4.76 -2.31
C ARG A 230 -5.63 5.68 -2.89
N ALA A 231 -5.99 6.93 -3.17
CA ALA A 231 -5.07 7.93 -3.70
C ALA A 231 -3.87 8.17 -2.77
N ALA A 232 -4.10 8.27 -1.46
CA ALA A 232 -3.02 8.46 -0.49
C ALA A 232 -2.08 7.24 -0.38
N HIS A 233 -2.62 6.04 -0.49
CA HIS A 233 -1.83 4.79 -0.59
C HIS A 233 -1.07 4.65 -1.90
N GLN A 234 -1.65 5.12 -3.01
CA GLN A 234 -0.99 5.12 -4.30
C GLN A 234 0.20 6.10 -4.34
N GLN A 235 0.13 7.21 -3.59
CA GLN A 235 1.12 8.30 -3.67
C GLN A 235 2.38 8.07 -2.79
N HIS A 236 2.22 7.37 -1.67
CA HIS A 236 3.21 7.32 -0.58
C HIS A 236 3.41 5.92 -0.04
N PRO A 237 4.60 5.56 0.47
CA PRO A 237 4.75 4.41 1.33
C PRO A 237 4.11 4.67 2.70
N TRP A 238 3.54 3.62 3.29
CA TRP A 238 2.91 3.64 4.61
C TRP A 238 3.63 2.75 5.62
N SER A 239 3.63 3.15 6.89
CA SER A 239 3.88 2.24 8.00
C SER A 239 2.68 2.28 8.93
N ILE A 240 2.01 1.14 9.08
CA ILE A 240 0.73 1.02 9.79
C ILE A 240 0.93 0.14 11.01
N VAL A 241 0.51 0.67 12.16
CA VAL A 241 0.31 -0.09 13.38
C VAL A 241 -1.19 -0.22 13.59
N TRP A 242 -1.60 -1.34 14.18
CA TRP A 242 -3.00 -1.63 14.52
C TRP A 242 -3.31 -1.12 15.93
N ASP A 243 -4.58 -0.81 16.20
CA ASP A 243 -5.16 -0.56 17.53
C ASP A 243 -6.50 -1.32 17.65
N ASN A 244 -7.26 -1.07 18.72
CA ASN A 244 -8.38 -1.89 19.14
C ASN A 244 -9.51 -2.02 18.11
N HIS A 245 -9.69 -1.07 17.18
CA HIS A 245 -10.74 -1.20 16.15
C HIS A 245 -10.30 -1.98 14.90
N ASP A 246 -9.00 -2.24 14.72
CA ASP A 246 -8.47 -2.89 13.53
C ASP A 246 -8.69 -4.40 13.50
N ILE A 247 -8.95 -5.00 14.66
CA ILE A 247 -9.16 -6.44 14.85
C ILE A 247 -10.32 -6.64 15.80
N CYS A 248 -11.36 -7.34 15.34
CA CYS A 248 -12.39 -7.86 16.22
C CYS A 248 -11.84 -9.06 16.99
N THR A 249 -11.19 -8.82 18.14
CA THR A 249 -11.00 -9.84 19.16
C THR A 249 -12.12 -9.68 20.18
N GLY A 250 -12.72 -10.77 20.64
CA GLY A 250 -13.52 -10.74 21.87
C GLY A 250 -12.64 -10.55 23.12
N ALA A 251 -11.38 -10.14 22.95
CA ALA A 251 -10.37 -10.07 23.97
C ALA A 251 -10.26 -8.64 24.49
N SER A 252 -10.04 -8.50 25.79
CA SER A 252 -9.87 -7.20 26.44
C SER A 252 -8.62 -6.47 25.90
N ARG A 253 -8.56 -5.15 26.08
CA ARG A 253 -7.42 -4.30 25.67
C ARG A 253 -6.07 -4.73 26.26
N GLU A 254 -6.09 -5.58 27.30
CA GLU A 254 -4.91 -6.16 27.96
C GLU A 254 -4.40 -7.44 27.26
N GLU A 255 -5.20 -8.02 26.37
CA GLU A 255 -4.93 -9.28 25.66
C GLU A 255 -4.60 -9.08 24.17
N ALA A 256 -4.75 -7.85 23.65
CA ALA A 256 -4.38 -7.42 22.29
C ALA A 256 -2.99 -6.76 22.29
#